data_AF-X1FF95-F1
#
_entry.id   AF-X1FF95-F1
#
_cell.length_a   1.000
_cell.length_b   1.000
_cell.length_c   1.000
_cell.angle_alpha   90.00
_cell.angle_beta   90.00
_cell.angle_gamma   90.00
#
_symmetry.space_group_name_H-M   'P 1'
#
loop_
_entity.id
_entity.type
_entity.pdbx_description
1 polymer ?
#
loop_
_entity_poly.entity_id
_entity_poly.type
_entity_poly.pdbx_seq_one_letter_code
_entity_poly.pdbx_strand_id
1 'polypeptide(L)'
;MANLDFYKKHLNLSTVDEICKALSDTLIETNCTYDFFVNWTKVTKNRDAFKYELALLKSMKNSSDPVSDFRDLLTKYPEVVKVIPILLACRDGLLKVLNSIETGLQYN
;
A
#
# COMPACT_ATOMS: atom_id res chain seq x y z
N MET A 1 -9.82 -34.15 -24.60
CA MET A 1 -10.50 -33.59 -25.80
C MET A 1 -11.49 -32.54 -25.30
N ALA A 2 -11.51 -31.33 -25.84
CA ALA A 2 -12.36 -30.25 -25.34
C ALA A 2 -13.86 -30.63 -25.43
N ASN A 3 -14.65 -30.38 -24.39
CA ASN A 3 -16.08 -30.69 -24.39
C ASN A 3 -16.85 -29.57 -25.13
N LEU A 4 -17.12 -29.76 -26.41
CA LEU A 4 -17.80 -28.76 -27.25
C LEU A 4 -19.24 -28.47 -26.81
N ASP A 5 -19.93 -29.41 -26.16
CA ASP A 5 -21.33 -29.23 -25.76
C ASP A 5 -21.47 -28.17 -24.65
N PHE A 6 -20.49 -28.07 -23.76
CA PHE A 6 -20.44 -27.02 -22.73
C PHE A 6 -20.35 -25.62 -23.37
N TYR A 7 -19.44 -25.43 -24.32
CA TYR A 7 -19.21 -24.14 -24.97
C TYR A 7 -20.38 -23.75 -25.88
N LYS A 8 -21.00 -24.71 -26.58
CA LYS A 8 -22.23 -24.48 -27.35
C LYS A 8 -23.37 -24.01 -26.46
N LYS A 9 -23.57 -24.67 -25.31
CA LYS A 9 -24.69 -24.36 -24.40
C LYS A 9 -24.55 -23.02 -23.70
N HIS A 10 -23.34 -22.63 -23.33
CA HIS A 10 -23.11 -21.45 -22.48
C HIS A 10 -22.56 -20.22 -23.23
N LEU A 11 -21.87 -20.42 -24.35
CA LEU A 11 -21.23 -19.33 -25.12
C LEU A 11 -21.69 -19.29 -26.59
N ASN A 12 -22.54 -20.23 -27.02
CA ASN A 12 -23.04 -20.34 -28.39
C ASN A 12 -21.93 -20.55 -29.45
N LEU A 13 -20.77 -21.09 -29.04
CA LEU A 13 -19.61 -21.33 -29.90
C LEU A 13 -19.60 -22.79 -30.34
N SER A 14 -19.47 -23.04 -31.65
CA SER A 14 -19.73 -24.36 -32.23
C SER A 14 -18.47 -25.06 -32.74
N THR A 15 -17.40 -24.30 -32.96
CA THR A 15 -16.15 -24.78 -33.57
C THR A 15 -14.97 -24.54 -32.64
N VAL A 16 -13.98 -25.42 -32.69
CA VAL A 16 -12.74 -25.29 -31.90
C VAL A 16 -12.01 -23.97 -32.25
N ASP A 17 -11.98 -23.58 -33.52
CA ASP A 17 -11.37 -22.32 -33.96
C ASP A 17 -12.07 -21.09 -33.37
N GLU A 18 -13.40 -21.12 -33.26
CA GLU A 18 -14.17 -20.03 -32.65
C GLU A 18 -13.86 -19.92 -31.14
N ILE A 19 -13.69 -21.05 -30.46
CA ILE A 19 -13.31 -21.10 -29.05
C ILE A 19 -11.89 -20.57 -28.86
N CYS A 20 -10.94 -21.02 -29.68
CA CYS A 20 -9.55 -20.55 -29.64
C CYS A 20 -9.45 -19.05 -29.93
N LYS A 21 -10.24 -18.55 -30.89
CA LYS A 21 -10.31 -17.12 -31.19
C LYS A 21 -10.93 -16.33 -30.05
N ALA A 22 -12.08 -16.75 -29.53
CA ALA A 22 -12.73 -16.08 -28.41
C ALA A 22 -11.84 -16.06 -27.17
N LEU A 23 -11.13 -17.16 -26.87
CA LEU A 23 -10.14 -17.19 -25.80
C LEU A 23 -9.01 -16.19 -26.05
N SER A 24 -8.46 -16.18 -27.26
CA SER A 24 -7.36 -15.27 -27.63
C SER A 24 -7.77 -13.80 -27.56
N ASP A 25 -8.99 -13.49 -27.99
CA ASP A 25 -9.54 -12.13 -28.01
C ASP A 25 -9.98 -11.65 -26.61
N THR A 26 -10.25 -12.57 -25.67
CA THR A 26 -10.65 -12.27 -24.29
C THR A 26 -9.52 -12.35 -23.28
N LEU A 27 -8.32 -12.76 -23.70
CA LEU A 27 -7.13 -12.72 -22.87
C LEU A 27 -6.84 -11.26 -22.51
N ILE A 28 -6.84 -10.98 -21.21
CA ILE A 28 -6.39 -9.70 -20.69
C ILE A 28 -4.87 -9.65 -20.92
N GLU A 29 -4.40 -8.69 -21.73
CA GLU A 29 -2.98 -8.52 -22.10
C GLU A 29 -2.05 -8.53 -20.88
N THR A 30 -2.43 -7.80 -19.82
CA THR A 30 -1.74 -7.82 -18.53
C THR A 30 -2.69 -7.44 -17.39
N ASN A 31 -2.84 -8.32 -16.40
CA ASN A 31 -3.50 -8.00 -15.14
C ASN A 31 -2.53 -7.48 -14.06
N CYS A 32 -1.29 -7.16 -14.43
CA CYS A 32 -0.23 -6.78 -13.48
C CYS A 32 -0.02 -5.26 -13.39
N THR A 33 -1.07 -4.46 -13.51
CA THR A 33 -0.97 -3.01 -13.32
C THR A 33 -1.00 -2.66 -11.83
N TYR A 34 -0.46 -1.49 -11.45
CA TYR A 34 -0.55 -1.02 -10.07
C TYR A 34 -2.00 -0.92 -9.59
N ASP A 35 -2.93 -0.56 -10.48
CA ASP A 35 -4.37 -0.53 -10.21
C ASP A 35 -4.96 -1.89 -9.84
N PHE A 36 -4.36 -2.99 -10.31
CA PHE A 36 -4.78 -4.34 -9.95
C PHE A 36 -4.32 -4.71 -8.52
N PHE A 37 -3.10 -4.35 -8.15
CA PHE A 37 -2.51 -4.71 -6.85
C PHE A 37 -2.87 -3.73 -5.72
N VAL A 38 -3.21 -2.49 -6.06
CA VAL A 38 -3.37 -1.40 -5.10
C VAL A 38 -4.79 -0.85 -5.16
N ASN A 39 -5.47 -0.90 -4.01
CA ASN A 39 -6.71 -0.17 -3.84
C ASN A 39 -6.42 1.33 -3.67
N TRP A 40 -6.41 2.07 -4.78
CA TRP A 40 -6.14 3.51 -4.79
C TRP A 40 -7.17 4.35 -4.05
N THR A 41 -8.43 3.92 -3.99
CA THR A 41 -9.47 4.58 -3.20
C THR A 41 -9.11 4.58 -1.71
N LYS A 42 -8.61 3.44 -1.20
CA LYS A 42 -8.12 3.32 0.18
C LYS A 42 -6.90 4.20 0.41
N VAL A 43 -5.94 4.21 -0.52
CA VAL A 43 -4.72 5.04 -0.43
C VAL A 43 -5.08 6.52 -0.35
N THR A 44 -5.91 6.99 -1.27
CA THR A 44 -6.35 8.40 -1.35
C THR A 44 -7.10 8.81 -0.09
N LYS A 45 -8.01 7.97 0.41
CA LYS A 45 -8.73 8.21 1.66
C LYS A 45 -7.79 8.36 2.86
N ASN A 46 -6.80 7.48 2.99
CA ASN A 46 -5.83 7.57 4.08
C ASN A 46 -4.92 8.79 3.95
N ARG A 47 -4.46 9.12 2.74
CA ARG A 47 -3.70 10.34 2.48
C ARG A 47 -4.47 11.57 2.95
N ASP A 48 -5.75 11.67 2.58
CA ASP A 48 -6.56 12.83 2.89
C ASP A 48 -6.92 12.91 4.38
N ALA A 49 -7.03 11.77 5.06
CA ALA A 49 -7.27 11.69 6.50
C ALA A 49 -6.11 12.22 7.35
N PHE A 50 -4.86 12.05 6.91
CA PHE A 50 -3.65 12.40 7.69
C PHE A 50 -2.83 13.56 7.08
N LYS A 51 -3.36 14.24 6.06
CA LYS A 51 -2.61 15.24 5.29
C LYS A 51 -2.12 16.42 6.13
N TYR A 52 -2.89 16.81 7.17
CA TYR A 52 -2.56 17.96 8.01
C TYR A 52 -1.46 17.59 9.01
N GLU A 53 -1.57 16.43 9.66
CA GLU A 53 -0.58 15.88 10.58
C GLU A 53 0.75 15.63 9.87
N LEU A 54 0.71 15.10 8.64
CA LEU A 54 1.91 14.94 7.81
C LEU A 54 2.53 16.28 7.40
N ALA A 55 1.71 17.30 7.13
CA ALA A 55 2.21 18.64 6.81
C ALA A 55 2.88 19.29 8.03
N LEU A 56 2.30 19.13 9.22
CA LEU A 56 2.89 19.59 10.48
C LEU A 56 4.22 18.88 10.75
N LEU A 57 4.29 17.56 10.61
CA LEU A 57 5.53 16.81 10.76
C LEU A 57 6.60 17.27 9.74
N LYS A 58 6.18 17.56 8.50
CA LYS A 58 7.07 18.06 7.44
C LYS A 58 7.68 19.43 7.76
N SER A 59 7.03 20.27 8.56
CA SER A 59 7.53 21.60 8.93
C SER A 59 8.91 21.56 9.62
N MET A 60 9.24 20.44 10.27
CA MET A 60 10.50 20.25 11.00
C MET A 60 11.73 20.03 10.10
N LYS A 61 11.55 19.89 8.77
CA LYS A 61 12.63 19.51 7.84
C LYS A 61 13.84 20.46 7.87
N ASN A 62 13.65 21.71 8.28
CA ASN A 62 14.70 22.74 8.35
C ASN A 62 15.07 23.14 9.79
N SER A 63 14.76 22.29 10.77
CA SER A 63 15.08 22.56 12.17
C SER A 63 16.58 22.46 12.46
N SER A 64 17.09 23.39 13.27
CA SER A 64 18.45 23.33 13.83
C SER A 64 18.58 22.36 15.00
N ASP A 65 17.48 22.09 15.71
CA ASP A 65 17.40 21.08 16.79
C ASP A 65 16.12 20.24 16.60
N PRO A 66 16.22 19.15 15.81
CA PRO A 66 15.07 18.30 15.50
C PRO A 66 14.45 17.65 16.74
N VAL A 67 15.19 17.47 17.83
CA VAL A 67 14.70 16.79 19.03
C VAL A 67 13.84 17.75 19.86
N SER A 68 14.30 18.98 20.08
CA SER A 68 13.49 19.99 20.78
C SER A 68 12.24 20.33 19.99
N ASP A 69 12.39 20.55 18.68
CA ASP A 69 11.28 20.97 17.83
C ASP A 69 10.23 19.87 17.68
N PHE A 70 10.66 18.61 17.64
CA PHE A 70 9.74 17.48 17.65
C PHE A 70 8.99 17.36 18.99
N ARG A 71 9.69 17.53 20.13
CA ARG A 71 9.03 17.54 21.44
C ARG A 71 8.00 18.68 21.53
N ASP A 72 8.35 19.85 21.05
CA ASP A 72 7.45 21.01 21.02
C ASP A 72 6.26 20.80 20.09
N LEU A 73 6.49 20.20 18.90
CA LEU A 73 5.45 19.85 17.95
C LEU A 73 4.46 18.87 18.57
N LEU A 74 4.95 17.79 19.20
CA LEU A 74 4.09 16.80 19.85
C LEU A 74 3.34 17.38 21.05
N THR A 75 3.92 18.33 21.76
CA THR A 75 3.28 19.01 22.89
C THR A 75 2.16 19.93 22.41
N LYS A 76 2.36 20.65 21.30
CA LYS A 76 1.37 21.57 20.72
C LYS A 76 0.28 20.85 19.91
N TYR A 77 0.64 19.77 19.23
CA TYR A 77 -0.19 19.03 18.28
C TYR A 77 -0.09 17.52 18.54
N PRO A 78 -0.70 17.01 19.62
CA PRO A 78 -0.61 15.58 19.99
C PRO A 78 -1.24 14.64 18.94
N GLU A 79 -2.10 15.14 18.06
CA GLU A 79 -2.67 14.38 16.95
C GLU A 79 -1.61 13.85 15.97
N VAL A 80 -0.46 14.51 15.87
CA VAL A 80 0.66 14.10 15.01
C VAL A 80 1.23 12.74 15.44
N VAL A 81 1.06 12.32 16.69
CA VAL A 81 1.51 10.99 17.16
C VAL A 81 0.88 9.86 16.34
N LYS A 82 -0.35 10.05 15.84
CA LYS A 82 -1.08 9.03 15.07
C LYS A 82 -0.41 8.68 13.75
N VAL A 83 0.38 9.58 13.16
CA VAL A 83 1.07 9.32 11.89
C VAL A 83 2.37 8.54 12.05
N ILE A 84 2.96 8.52 13.26
CA ILE A 84 4.26 7.87 13.50
C ILE A 84 4.18 6.36 13.24
N PRO A 85 3.23 5.59 13.81
CA PRO A 85 3.13 4.15 13.51
C PRO A 85 2.87 3.89 12.02
N ILE A 86 2.09 4.74 11.36
CA ILE A 86 1.75 4.60 9.94
C ILE A 86 3.02 4.72 9.07
N LEU A 87 3.87 5.72 9.36
CA LEU A 87 5.14 5.92 8.66
C LEU A 87 6.15 4.79 8.93
N LEU A 88 6.07 4.19 10.12
CA LEU A 88 6.86 3.01 10.51
C LEU A 88 6.25 1.69 10.03
N ALA A 89 5.17 1.74 9.23
CA ALA A 89 4.41 0.57 8.80
C ALA A 89 3.93 -0.35 9.94
N CYS A 90 3.80 0.19 11.15
CA CYS A 90 3.29 -0.49 12.33
C CYS A 90 1.76 -0.36 12.37
N ARG A 91 1.06 -1.49 12.25
CA ARG A 91 -0.42 -1.53 12.19
C ARG A 91 -1.09 -1.70 13.55
N ASP A 92 -0.40 -2.31 14.49
CA ASP A 92 -1.00 -2.77 15.75
C ASP A 92 -0.93 -1.70 16.86
N GLY A 93 -0.44 -0.50 16.54
CA GLY A 93 -0.21 0.58 17.50
C GLY A 93 0.89 0.28 18.54
N LEU A 94 1.51 -0.90 18.46
CA LEU A 94 2.54 -1.35 19.39
C LEU A 94 3.93 -1.10 18.80
N LEU A 95 4.56 -0.01 19.23
CA LEU A 95 5.95 0.27 18.91
C LEU A 95 6.84 -0.48 19.90
N LYS A 96 7.51 -1.54 19.42
CA LYS A 96 8.58 -2.19 20.18
C LYS A 96 9.81 -1.29 20.15
N VAL A 97 10.04 -0.58 21.25
CA VAL A 97 11.27 0.19 21.45
C VAL A 97 12.33 -0.76 21.99
N LEU A 98 13.39 -0.96 21.21
CA LEU A 98 14.57 -1.68 21.67
C LEU A 98 15.36 -0.75 22.59
N ASN A 99 15.46 -1.08 23.87
CA ASN A 99 16.21 -0.30 24.85
C ASN A 99 17.73 -0.53 24.77
N SER A 100 18.17 -1.49 23.95
CA SER A 100 19.58 -1.73 23.64
C SER A 100 19.81 -1.57 22.15
N ILE A 101 20.41 -0.46 21.74
CA ILE A 101 21.33 -0.52 20.61
C ILE A 101 22.51 -1.31 21.19
N GLU A 102 22.58 -2.62 20.93
CA GLU A 102 23.81 -3.35 21.20
C GLU A 102 24.91 -2.70 20.36
N THR A 103 25.79 -1.94 21.01
CA THR A 103 26.92 -1.22 20.40
C THR A 103 28.05 -2.17 19.96
N GLY A 104 27.69 -3.33 19.41
CA GLY A 104 28.63 -4.41 19.13
C GLY A 104 28.22 -5.40 18.03
N LEU A 105 27.14 -5.16 17.27
CA LEU A 105 26.81 -6.01 16.13
C LEU A 105 27.74 -5.70 14.95
N GLN A 106 28.85 -6.43 14.85
CA GLN A 106 29.58 -6.57 13.59
C GLN A 106 28.87 -7.61 12.73
N TYR A 107 28.35 -7.18 11.59
CA TYR A 107 27.91 -8.09 10.54
C TYR A 107 29.17 -8.61 9.83
N ASN A 108 29.39 -9.93 9.93
CA ASN A 108 30.43 -10.64 9.16
C ASN A 108 30.19 -10.54 7.66
#